data_AF-A0A8H7GT60-F1
#
_entry.id   AF-A0A8H7GT60-F1
#
_cell.length_a   1.000
_cell.length_b   1.000
_cell.length_c   1.000
_cell.angle_alpha   90.00
_cell.angle_beta   90.00
_cell.angle_gamma   90.00
#
_symmetry.space_group_name_H-M   'P 1'
#
loop_
_entity.id
_entity.type
_entity.pdbx_description
1 polymer ?
#
loop_
_entity_poly.entity_id
_entity_poly.type
_entity_poly.pdbx_seq_one_letter_code
_entity_poly.pdbx_strand_id
1 'polypeptide(L)'
;MDRNDWIETNYFAKLMPHSSYELDMIMGIKPVTNHTLNNLYMKGWRHHQEAGLVMLNKRRHFRSLLTLLTLTLWGEPVKSLIWGDKEMYWLAMSMAGDEDYTFNQYGAASVGELTLQNDLKHYNNTAASELCSSHPGHVSADGQLLWINSGFSYCKKNGYARDKLRFPFSAFEDKEDVKSLYENPLKIRHAILPPELPTLRKPDGSPDLSQELRFTFDIKKEKKM
;
A
#
# COMPACT_ATOMS: atom_id res chain seq x y z
N MET A 1 10.54 8.11 -15.45
CA MET A 1 11.44 6.98 -15.14
C MET A 1 11.88 7.20 -13.71
N ASP A 2 11.36 6.42 -12.77
CA ASP A 2 11.84 6.43 -11.39
C ASP A 2 13.13 5.59 -11.35
N ARG A 3 14.21 6.18 -10.85
CA ARG A 3 15.54 5.54 -10.76
C ARG A 3 16.10 5.70 -9.34
N ASN A 4 15.20 5.57 -8.37
CA ASN A 4 15.37 5.85 -6.95
C ASN A 4 16.63 5.26 -6.31
N ASP A 5 17.25 5.95 -5.35
CA ASP A 5 17.69 5.23 -4.13
C ASP A 5 16.73 5.51 -2.97
N TRP A 6 16.43 6.75 -2.53
CA TRP A 6 15.39 6.96 -1.48
C TRP A 6 14.62 8.31 -1.53
N ILE A 7 14.39 8.89 -2.72
CA ILE A 7 13.85 10.24 -2.95
C ILE A 7 12.49 10.47 -2.27
N GLU A 8 11.54 9.54 -2.41
CA GLU A 8 10.20 9.67 -1.82
C GLU A 8 10.28 9.79 -0.30
N THR A 9 11.02 8.86 0.32
CA THR A 9 11.16 8.80 1.78
C THR A 9 11.83 10.05 2.31
N ASN A 10 12.85 10.57 1.60
CA ASN A 10 13.52 11.81 1.96
C ASN A 10 12.58 13.01 1.87
N TYR A 11 11.79 13.10 0.81
CA TYR A 11 10.83 14.20 0.63
C TYR A 11 9.82 14.24 1.78
N PHE A 12 9.17 13.11 2.09
CA PHE A 12 8.19 13.08 3.17
C PHE A 12 8.81 13.21 4.55
N ALA A 13 9.99 12.64 4.78
CA ALA A 13 10.70 12.81 6.06
C ALA A 13 11.03 14.28 6.34
N LYS A 14 11.37 15.09 5.33
CA LYS A 14 11.60 16.54 5.51
C LYS A 14 10.35 17.32 5.93
N LEU A 15 9.17 16.83 5.58
CA LEU A 15 7.90 17.47 5.90
C LEU A 15 7.41 17.11 7.31
N MET A 16 8.08 16.17 7.97
CA MET A 16 7.77 15.74 9.32
C MET A 16 8.51 16.59 10.35
N PRO A 17 7.93 16.81 11.54
CA PRO A 17 8.61 17.50 12.63
C PRO A 17 9.80 16.67 13.12
N HIS A 18 10.95 17.33 13.29
CA HIS A 18 12.19 16.73 13.83
C HIS A 18 12.61 17.44 15.10
N SER A 19 13.36 16.76 15.96
CA SER A 19 13.88 17.33 17.21
C SER A 19 14.80 18.54 17.00
N SER A 20 15.34 18.71 15.80
CA SER A 20 16.13 19.88 15.40
C SER A 20 15.30 21.13 15.08
N TYR A 21 13.97 21.04 14.99
CA TYR A 21 13.10 22.16 14.66
C TYR A 21 12.48 22.78 15.91
N GLU A 22 13.14 23.81 16.44
CA GLU A 22 12.72 24.48 17.69
C GLU A 22 11.30 25.07 17.62
N LEU A 23 10.89 25.58 16.45
CA LEU A 23 9.54 26.14 16.26
C LEU A 23 8.44 25.09 16.45
N ASP A 24 8.64 23.88 15.92
CA ASP A 24 7.67 22.79 16.07
C ASP A 24 7.49 22.44 17.55
N MET A 25 8.60 22.36 18.30
CA MET A 25 8.59 22.11 19.73
C MET A 25 7.87 23.20 20.52
N ILE A 26 8.13 24.48 20.20
CA ILE A 26 7.46 25.64 20.81
C ILE A 26 5.95 25.60 20.56
N MET A 27 5.54 25.17 19.36
CA MET A 27 4.14 25.06 18.96
C MET A 27 3.47 23.76 19.46
N GLY A 28 4.16 22.96 20.28
CA GLY A 28 3.64 21.71 20.84
C GLY A 28 3.46 20.60 19.81
N ILE A 29 4.20 20.64 18.70
CA ILE A 29 4.25 19.60 17.68
C ILE A 29 5.36 18.62 18.07
N LYS A 30 4.99 17.35 18.27
CA LYS A 30 5.96 16.33 18.67
C LYS A 30 6.77 15.87 17.46
N PRO A 31 8.08 15.65 17.60
CA PRO A 31 8.89 15.12 16.53
C PRO A 31 8.51 13.66 16.26
N VAL A 32 8.65 13.22 15.01
CA VAL A 32 8.45 11.82 14.66
C VAL A 32 9.49 10.93 15.33
N THR A 33 9.10 9.70 15.65
CA THR A 33 9.95 8.72 16.31
C THR A 33 10.18 7.51 15.41
N ASN A 34 10.77 6.47 15.99
CA ASN A 34 10.91 5.17 15.36
C ASN A 34 9.56 4.53 15.00
N HIS A 35 8.43 5.00 15.56
CA HIS A 35 7.12 4.52 15.13
C HIS A 35 6.88 4.81 13.64
N THR A 36 7.05 6.06 13.20
CA THR A 36 6.99 6.43 11.79
C THR A 36 8.22 5.93 11.02
N LEU A 37 9.42 6.20 11.54
CA LEU A 37 10.67 6.00 10.76
C LEU A 37 11.01 4.53 10.52
N ASN A 38 10.50 3.59 11.33
CA ASN A 38 10.74 2.15 11.12
C ASN A 38 9.72 1.45 10.22
N ASN A 39 8.70 2.15 9.73
CA ASN A 39 7.72 1.54 8.85
C ASN A 39 8.37 1.16 7.49
N LEU A 40 7.73 0.24 6.75
CA LEU A 40 8.34 -0.28 5.51
C LEU A 40 8.51 0.80 4.45
N TYR A 41 7.62 1.81 4.44
CA TYR A 41 7.73 2.94 3.52
C TYR A 41 9.03 3.71 3.74
N MET A 42 9.31 4.11 4.98
CA MET A 42 10.53 4.83 5.35
C MET A 42 11.81 4.00 5.22
N LYS A 43 11.68 2.68 5.25
CA LYS A 43 12.75 1.73 4.96
C LYS A 43 12.92 1.42 3.48
N GLY A 44 12.17 2.10 2.61
CA GLY A 44 12.40 2.08 1.18
C GLY A 44 11.39 1.36 0.32
N TRP A 45 10.41 0.70 0.92
CA TRP A 45 9.34 0.08 0.17
C TRP A 45 8.32 1.13 -0.25
N ARG A 46 7.59 0.84 -1.33
CA ARG A 46 6.40 1.60 -1.70
C ARG A 46 5.17 0.78 -1.34
N HIS A 47 4.03 1.44 -1.16
CA HIS A 47 2.74 0.77 -0.94
C HIS A 47 2.69 0.00 0.39
N HIS A 48 3.14 0.67 1.46
CA HIS A 48 3.06 0.12 2.82
C HIS A 48 1.61 0.02 3.29
N GLN A 49 0.81 1.07 3.07
CA GLN A 49 -0.60 1.08 3.46
C GLN A 49 -1.50 0.59 2.32
N GLU A 50 -2.31 -0.43 2.60
CA GLU A 50 -3.54 -0.71 1.85
C GLU A 50 -4.72 -0.04 2.57
N ALA A 51 -5.29 0.99 1.96
CA ALA A 51 -6.28 1.87 2.59
C ALA A 51 -7.75 1.54 2.22
N GLY A 52 -8.07 0.27 1.93
CA GLY A 52 -9.45 -0.16 1.66
C GLY A 52 -10.42 0.13 2.81
N LEU A 53 -9.90 0.21 4.04
CA LEU A 53 -10.62 0.64 5.23
C LEU A 53 -9.71 1.51 6.09
N VAL A 54 -10.19 2.68 6.51
CA VAL A 54 -9.49 3.56 7.46
C VAL A 54 -10.45 3.94 8.57
N MET A 55 -10.09 3.60 9.81
CA MET A 55 -10.80 4.04 11.00
C MET A 55 -10.12 5.28 11.56
N LEU A 56 -10.86 6.37 11.73
CA LEU A 56 -10.29 7.64 12.17
C LEU A 56 -11.19 8.36 13.18
N ASN A 57 -10.62 8.67 14.35
CA ASN A 57 -11.24 9.61 15.29
C ASN A 57 -10.99 11.06 14.83
N LYS A 58 -11.93 11.61 14.04
CA LYS A 58 -11.80 12.94 13.44
C LYS A 58 -11.59 14.08 14.46
N ARG A 59 -12.12 13.94 15.67
CA ARG A 59 -11.97 14.95 16.73
C ARG A 59 -10.56 14.93 17.30
N ARG A 60 -10.02 13.74 17.55
CA ARG A 60 -8.66 13.55 18.06
C ARG A 60 -7.61 13.97 17.03
N HIS A 61 -7.79 13.57 15.78
CA HIS A 61 -6.80 13.74 14.70
C HIS A 61 -7.14 14.90 13.75
N PHE A 62 -7.79 15.95 14.25
CA PHE A 62 -8.24 17.07 13.41
C PHE A 62 -7.09 17.79 12.69
N ARG A 63 -5.94 17.96 13.36
CA ARG A 63 -4.73 18.54 12.75
C ARG A 63 -4.26 17.72 11.55
N SER A 64 -4.24 16.40 11.71
CA SER A 64 -3.86 15.45 10.66
C SER A 64 -4.82 15.50 9.47
N LEU A 65 -6.12 15.75 9.70
CA LEU A 65 -7.08 15.97 8.61
C LEU A 65 -6.82 17.27 7.83
N LEU A 66 -6.38 18.34 8.50
CA LEU A 66 -5.97 19.57 7.81
C LEU A 66 -4.73 19.34 6.95
N THR A 67 -3.73 18.62 7.49
CA THR A 67 -2.54 18.22 6.74
C THR A 67 -2.89 17.32 5.56
N LEU A 68 -3.84 16.39 5.73
CA LEU A 68 -4.33 15.52 4.66
C LEU A 68 -4.96 16.34 3.54
N LEU A 69 -5.80 17.33 3.87
CA LEU A 69 -6.36 18.25 2.87
C LEU A 69 -5.24 18.93 2.06
N THR A 70 -4.21 19.43 2.73
CA THR A 70 -3.05 20.03 2.06
C THR A 70 -2.36 19.05 1.12
N LEU A 71 -2.09 17.81 1.55
CA LEU A 71 -1.48 16.76 0.72
C LEU A 71 -2.33 16.41 -0.51
N THR A 72 -3.65 16.38 -0.37
CA THR A 72 -4.56 16.07 -1.51
C THR A 72 -4.58 17.18 -2.56
N LEU A 73 -4.32 18.42 -2.16
CA LEU A 73 -4.26 19.59 -3.06
C LEU A 73 -2.88 19.73 -3.71
N TRP A 74 -1.84 19.21 -3.07
CA TRP A 74 -0.48 19.22 -3.63
C TRP A 74 -0.42 18.31 -4.87
N GLY A 75 0.05 18.88 -5.97
CA GLY A 75 0.27 18.17 -7.22
C GLY A 75 1.57 17.37 -7.17
N GLU A 76 2.50 17.69 -8.06
CA GLU A 76 3.85 17.15 -7.99
C GLU A 76 4.67 17.83 -6.87
N PRO A 77 5.55 17.10 -6.15
CA PRO A 77 5.91 15.70 -6.39
C PRO A 77 4.99 14.70 -5.65
N VAL A 78 4.11 15.12 -4.74
CA VAL A 78 3.30 14.21 -3.91
C VAL A 78 2.62 13.12 -4.76
N LYS A 79 1.97 13.49 -5.87
CA LYS A 79 1.27 12.54 -6.75
C LYS A 79 2.15 11.46 -7.36
N SER A 80 3.44 11.71 -7.60
CA SER A 80 4.35 10.72 -8.19
C SER A 80 5.04 9.84 -7.13
N LEU A 81 5.18 10.33 -5.90
CA LEU A 81 5.86 9.61 -4.81
C LEU A 81 4.95 8.58 -4.09
N ILE A 82 3.63 8.71 -4.20
CA ILE A 82 2.66 7.78 -3.61
C ILE A 82 1.64 7.28 -4.65
N TRP A 83 1.06 6.11 -4.40
CA TRP A 83 0.04 5.55 -5.30
C TRP A 83 -1.36 5.90 -4.83
N GLY A 84 -1.96 6.87 -5.51
CA GLY A 84 -3.27 7.41 -5.13
C GLY A 84 -3.20 8.11 -3.78
N ASP A 85 -4.18 7.84 -2.92
CA ASP A 85 -4.37 8.44 -1.62
C ASP A 85 -3.90 7.57 -0.45
N LYS A 86 -3.51 6.31 -0.71
CA LYS A 86 -3.39 5.28 0.33
C LYS A 86 -2.38 5.61 1.43
N GLU A 87 -1.23 6.18 1.07
CA GLU A 87 -0.20 6.56 2.04
C GLU A 87 -0.49 7.90 2.73
N MET A 88 -1.41 8.71 2.19
CA MET A 88 -1.62 10.09 2.68
C MET A 88 -2.14 10.12 4.12
N TYR A 89 -2.86 9.09 4.57
CA TYR A 89 -3.46 9.07 5.91
C TYR A 89 -2.39 9.09 7.01
N TRP A 90 -1.47 8.12 7.02
CA TRP A 90 -0.41 8.06 8.03
C TRP A 90 0.66 9.12 7.81
N LEU A 91 0.93 9.50 6.56
CA LEU A 91 1.85 10.60 6.23
C LEU A 91 1.33 11.92 6.82
N ALA A 92 0.05 12.23 6.64
CA ALA A 92 -0.56 13.44 7.19
C ALA A 92 -0.54 13.47 8.72
N MET A 93 -0.78 12.32 9.36
CA MET A 93 -0.67 12.18 10.82
C MET A 93 0.77 12.42 11.28
N SER A 94 1.74 11.76 10.67
CA SER A 94 3.17 11.92 11.00
C SER A 94 3.65 13.38 10.79
N MET A 95 3.26 14.01 9.68
CA MET A 95 3.56 15.42 9.38
C MET A 95 2.89 16.40 10.36
N ALA A 96 1.77 16.01 10.98
CA ALA A 96 1.13 16.79 12.03
C ALA A 96 1.75 16.56 13.42
N GLY A 97 2.78 15.71 13.55
CA GLY A 97 3.36 15.29 14.82
C GLY A 97 2.49 14.33 15.60
N ASP A 98 1.65 13.55 14.90
CA ASP A 98 0.71 12.60 15.45
C ASP A 98 1.08 11.18 15.01
N GLU A 99 1.70 10.42 15.90
CA GLU A 99 2.06 9.01 15.70
C GLU A 99 1.06 8.04 16.35
N ASP A 100 -0.12 8.53 16.74
CA ASP A 100 -1.18 7.67 17.27
C ASP A 100 -1.98 6.99 16.15
N TYR A 101 -1.26 6.21 15.35
CA TYR A 101 -1.85 5.38 14.32
C TYR A 101 -1.26 3.97 14.35
N THR A 102 -1.97 3.03 13.75
CA THR A 102 -1.47 1.66 13.60
C THR A 102 -1.95 1.08 12.30
N PHE A 103 -1.11 0.25 11.70
CA PHE A 103 -1.52 -0.62 10.61
C PHE A 103 -2.07 -1.92 11.18
N ASN A 104 -2.79 -2.67 10.35
CA ASN A 104 -3.06 -4.07 10.67
C ASN A 104 -1.74 -4.83 10.81
N GLN A 105 -1.69 -5.80 11.72
CA GLN A 105 -0.47 -6.59 11.97
C GLN A 105 0.05 -7.25 10.69
N TYR A 106 -0.87 -7.73 9.85
CA TYR A 106 -0.54 -8.32 8.57
C TYR A 106 -0.84 -7.36 7.43
N GLY A 107 0.03 -7.36 6.42
CA GLY A 107 -0.25 -6.72 5.15
C GLY A 107 -1.48 -7.34 4.45
N ALA A 108 -1.95 -6.68 3.40
CA ALA A 108 -3.09 -7.17 2.63
C ALA A 108 -2.82 -8.58 2.09
N ALA A 109 -3.68 -9.50 2.48
CA ALA A 109 -3.66 -10.89 2.09
C ALA A 109 -4.34 -11.10 0.74
N SER A 110 -3.91 -12.14 0.03
CA SER A 110 -4.69 -12.70 -1.07
C SER A 110 -5.73 -13.66 -0.48
N VAL A 111 -7.02 -13.37 -0.61
CA VAL A 111 -8.11 -14.12 0.04
C VAL A 111 -9.00 -14.84 -0.98
N GLY A 112 -9.42 -16.06 -0.65
CA GLY A 112 -10.22 -16.89 -1.56
C GLY A 112 -10.32 -18.35 -1.14
N GLU A 113 -10.47 -19.23 -2.13
CA GLU A 113 -10.44 -20.69 -1.95
C GLU A 113 -9.22 -21.31 -2.64
N LEU A 114 -8.71 -22.39 -2.06
CA LEU A 114 -7.63 -23.16 -2.66
C LEU A 114 -8.13 -23.86 -3.92
N THR A 115 -7.33 -23.79 -4.98
CA THR A 115 -7.57 -24.51 -6.23
C THR A 115 -7.24 -25.99 -6.04
N LEU A 116 -8.29 -26.82 -5.93
CA LEU A 116 -8.15 -28.26 -5.71
C LEU A 116 -7.86 -29.03 -7.01
N GLN A 117 -8.45 -28.60 -8.13
CA GLN A 117 -8.31 -29.27 -9.41
C GLN A 117 -6.96 -28.90 -10.06
N ASN A 118 -6.20 -29.91 -10.49
CA ASN A 118 -4.81 -29.69 -10.91
C ASN A 118 -4.71 -29.03 -12.30
N ASP A 119 -5.67 -29.27 -13.18
CA ASP A 119 -5.84 -28.63 -14.48
C ASP A 119 -6.13 -27.13 -14.40
N LEU A 120 -6.67 -26.66 -13.27
CA LEU A 120 -6.93 -25.23 -13.01
C LEU A 120 -5.73 -24.50 -12.36
N LYS A 121 -4.63 -25.20 -12.06
CA LYS A 121 -3.43 -24.62 -11.44
C LYS A 121 -2.45 -24.10 -12.49
N HIS A 122 -1.89 -22.91 -12.26
CA HIS A 122 -0.81 -22.35 -13.08
C HIS A 122 0.47 -23.19 -13.03
N TYR A 123 0.79 -23.76 -11.88
CA TYR A 123 1.97 -24.57 -11.57
C TYR A 123 1.57 -26.00 -11.25
N ASN A 124 0.77 -26.59 -12.14
CA ASN A 124 0.17 -27.93 -12.00
C ASN A 124 1.18 -29.10 -11.93
N ASN A 125 2.46 -28.86 -12.26
CA ASN A 125 3.55 -29.82 -12.16
C ASN A 125 4.30 -29.74 -10.82
N THR A 126 3.81 -28.96 -9.86
CA THR A 126 4.44 -28.76 -8.56
C THR A 126 3.55 -29.22 -7.41
N ALA A 127 4.14 -29.39 -6.22
CA ALA A 127 3.40 -29.62 -4.98
C ALA A 127 2.74 -28.34 -4.41
N ALA A 128 2.78 -27.22 -5.14
CA ALA A 128 2.25 -25.95 -4.66
C ALA A 128 0.73 -26.00 -4.51
N SER A 129 0.25 -25.38 -3.43
CA SER A 129 -1.15 -25.01 -3.28
C SER A 129 -1.34 -23.63 -3.89
N GLU A 130 -2.36 -23.48 -4.71
CA GLU A 130 -2.72 -22.21 -5.33
C GLU A 130 -4.03 -21.71 -4.75
N LEU A 131 -4.15 -20.41 -4.59
CA LEU A 131 -5.36 -19.75 -4.15
C LEU A 131 -5.83 -18.84 -5.28
N CYS A 132 -7.07 -19.03 -5.72
CA CYS A 132 -7.69 -18.11 -6.67
C CYS A 132 -8.23 -16.90 -5.91
N SER A 133 -7.66 -15.72 -6.17
CA SER A 133 -8.04 -14.46 -5.53
C SER A 133 -8.20 -13.37 -6.57
N SER A 134 -9.32 -12.68 -6.48
CA SER A 134 -9.64 -11.48 -7.23
C SER A 134 -9.62 -10.22 -6.35
N HIS A 135 -9.45 -10.38 -5.03
CA HIS A 135 -9.65 -9.32 -4.06
C HIS A 135 -8.60 -9.37 -2.94
N PRO A 136 -7.94 -8.25 -2.60
CA PRO A 136 -7.14 -8.18 -1.39
C PRO A 136 -8.07 -8.16 -0.16
N GLY A 137 -7.63 -8.83 0.90
CA GLY A 137 -8.35 -8.88 2.18
C GLY A 137 -7.43 -8.63 3.36
N HIS A 138 -8.00 -8.19 4.48
CA HIS A 138 -7.30 -7.99 5.74
C HIS A 138 -7.77 -9.03 6.74
N VAL A 139 -6.82 -9.66 7.43
CA VAL A 139 -7.11 -10.68 8.44
C VAL A 139 -6.55 -10.27 9.80
N SER A 140 -7.21 -10.73 10.86
CA SER A 140 -6.78 -10.56 12.23
C SER A 140 -5.63 -11.51 12.59
N ALA A 141 -5.03 -11.28 13.77
CA ALA A 141 -3.98 -12.13 14.33
C ALA A 141 -4.39 -13.61 14.44
N ASP A 142 -5.67 -13.89 14.73
CA ASP A 142 -6.27 -15.22 14.85
C ASP A 142 -6.80 -15.79 13.52
N GLY A 143 -6.56 -15.10 12.40
CA GLY A 143 -6.90 -15.57 11.06
C GLY A 143 -8.35 -15.32 10.62
N GLN A 144 -9.09 -14.48 11.34
CA GLN A 144 -10.44 -14.06 10.94
C GLN A 144 -10.37 -12.99 9.86
N LEU A 145 -11.30 -13.04 8.91
CA LEU A 145 -11.43 -12.01 7.89
C LEU A 145 -12.04 -10.73 8.50
N LEU A 146 -11.33 -9.61 8.38
CA LEU A 146 -11.76 -8.31 8.89
C LEU A 146 -12.38 -7.43 7.79
N TRP A 147 -11.78 -7.42 6.60
CA TRP A 147 -12.19 -6.57 5.49
C TRP A 147 -11.78 -7.17 4.14
N ILE A 148 -12.56 -6.90 3.10
CA ILE A 148 -12.19 -7.19 1.71
C ILE A 148 -12.44 -5.98 0.83
N ASN A 149 -11.58 -5.80 -0.18
CA ASN A 149 -11.80 -4.79 -1.20
C ASN A 149 -12.71 -5.35 -2.31
N SER A 150 -13.30 -4.47 -3.13
CA SER A 150 -13.95 -4.84 -4.41
C SER A 150 -15.24 -5.71 -4.34
N GLY A 151 -15.78 -5.97 -3.15
CA GLY A 151 -17.12 -6.55 -2.94
C GLY A 151 -17.18 -8.08 -2.97
N PHE A 152 -18.40 -8.65 -2.92
CA PHE A 152 -18.61 -10.09 -2.77
C PHE A 152 -18.80 -10.87 -4.09
N SER A 153 -18.69 -10.24 -5.26
CA SER A 153 -18.78 -10.99 -6.52
C SER A 153 -17.50 -11.76 -6.77
N TYR A 154 -17.59 -13.00 -7.29
CA TYR A 154 -16.41 -13.81 -7.61
C TYR A 154 -15.42 -13.07 -8.52
N CYS A 155 -15.93 -12.38 -9.54
CA CYS A 155 -15.15 -11.56 -10.45
C CYS A 155 -15.93 -10.30 -10.86
N LYS A 156 -15.26 -9.38 -11.56
CA LYS A 156 -15.88 -8.14 -12.04
C LYS A 156 -17.09 -8.45 -12.93
N LYS A 157 -18.22 -7.78 -12.66
CA LYS A 157 -19.45 -7.89 -13.48
C LYS A 157 -19.13 -7.66 -14.96
N ASN A 158 -19.75 -8.46 -15.83
CA ASN A 158 -19.56 -8.46 -17.29
C ASN A 158 -18.14 -8.83 -17.76
N GLY A 159 -17.26 -9.34 -16.88
CA GLY A 159 -15.92 -9.82 -17.26
C GLY A 159 -15.92 -11.20 -17.93
N TYR A 160 -16.95 -12.01 -17.66
CA TYR A 160 -17.06 -13.40 -18.09
C TYR A 160 -16.72 -13.63 -19.57
N ALA A 161 -17.34 -12.85 -20.47
CA ALA A 161 -17.20 -13.06 -21.91
C ALA A 161 -15.75 -12.97 -22.41
N ARG A 162 -14.94 -12.12 -21.74
CA ARG A 162 -13.52 -11.95 -22.04
C ARG A 162 -12.67 -12.98 -21.31
N ASP A 163 -13.00 -13.26 -20.06
CA ASP A 163 -12.13 -14.04 -19.18
C ASP A 163 -12.27 -15.56 -19.45
N LYS A 164 -13.42 -16.05 -19.95
CA LYS A 164 -13.66 -17.47 -20.29
C LYS A 164 -12.68 -18.07 -21.31
N LEU A 165 -12.02 -17.23 -22.10
CA LEU A 165 -11.03 -17.63 -23.11
C LEU A 165 -9.59 -17.62 -22.58
N ARG A 166 -9.39 -17.20 -21.32
CA ARG A 166 -8.06 -17.08 -20.71
C ARG A 166 -7.92 -18.09 -19.58
N PHE A 167 -6.70 -18.60 -19.39
CA PHE A 167 -6.38 -19.45 -18.27
C PHE A 167 -6.53 -18.64 -16.94
N PRO A 168 -7.10 -19.24 -15.86
CA PRO A 168 -7.50 -20.64 -15.73
C PRO A 168 -8.89 -20.99 -16.31
N PHE A 169 -9.74 -20.00 -16.61
CA PHE A 169 -11.13 -20.24 -17.05
C PHE A 169 -11.26 -20.96 -18.41
N SER A 170 -10.24 -20.86 -19.26
CA SER A 170 -10.19 -21.60 -20.52
C SER A 170 -10.12 -23.11 -20.32
N ALA A 171 -9.60 -23.60 -19.20
CA ALA A 171 -9.44 -25.02 -18.88
C ALA A 171 -10.75 -25.70 -18.43
N PHE A 172 -11.76 -24.93 -18.01
CA PHE A 172 -13.09 -25.48 -17.70
C PHE A 172 -13.70 -26.12 -18.95
N GLU A 173 -14.16 -27.37 -18.82
CA GLU A 173 -14.85 -28.10 -19.89
C GLU A 173 -16.16 -27.38 -20.28
N ASP A 174 -16.99 -27.05 -19.29
CA ASP A 174 -18.23 -26.30 -19.49
C ASP A 174 -18.02 -24.80 -19.23
N LYS A 175 -18.41 -23.97 -20.20
CA LYS A 175 -18.36 -22.51 -20.07
C LYS A 175 -19.51 -21.95 -19.26
N GLU A 176 -20.58 -22.70 -19.04
CA GLU A 176 -21.63 -22.32 -18.09
C GLU A 176 -21.16 -22.42 -16.63
N ASP A 177 -20.21 -23.30 -16.30
CA ASP A 177 -19.60 -23.33 -14.95
C ASP A 177 -18.86 -22.03 -14.64
N VAL A 178 -18.09 -21.52 -15.60
CA VAL A 178 -17.39 -20.24 -15.45
C VAL A 178 -18.39 -19.08 -15.32
N LYS A 179 -19.52 -19.14 -16.03
CA LYS A 179 -20.57 -18.13 -15.91
C LYS A 179 -21.24 -18.18 -14.54
N SER A 180 -21.55 -19.39 -14.05
CA SER A 180 -22.07 -19.64 -12.71
C SER A 180 -21.13 -19.09 -11.63
N LEU A 181 -19.80 -19.26 -11.78
CA LEU A 181 -18.82 -18.65 -10.89
C LEU A 181 -18.99 -17.12 -10.82
N TYR A 182 -19.13 -16.44 -11.96
CA TYR A 182 -19.28 -14.97 -12.02
C TYR A 182 -20.62 -14.48 -11.45
N GLU A 183 -21.67 -15.31 -11.51
CA GLU A 183 -23.01 -14.99 -10.98
C GLU A 183 -23.12 -15.23 -9.46
N ASN A 184 -22.22 -16.02 -8.89
CA ASN A 184 -22.22 -16.37 -7.48
C ASN A 184 -21.28 -15.50 -6.62
N PRO A 185 -21.55 -15.42 -5.30
CA PRO A 185 -20.63 -14.76 -4.37
C PRO A 185 -19.27 -15.46 -4.30
N LEU A 186 -18.21 -14.67 -4.14
CA LEU A 186 -16.90 -15.14 -3.78
C LEU A 186 -16.97 -15.87 -2.43
N LYS A 187 -16.35 -17.06 -2.39
CA LYS A 187 -16.12 -17.81 -1.17
C LYS A 187 -14.71 -17.53 -0.67
N ILE A 188 -14.59 -17.19 0.61
CA ILE A 188 -13.31 -16.93 1.26
C ILE A 188 -13.16 -17.94 2.40
N ARG A 189 -12.19 -18.83 2.26
CA ARG A 189 -11.87 -19.88 3.23
C ARG A 189 -10.40 -19.87 3.65
N HIS A 190 -9.55 -19.27 2.82
CA HIS A 190 -8.11 -19.23 3.01
C HIS A 190 -7.60 -17.81 2.72
N ALA A 191 -6.47 -17.49 3.34
CA ALA A 191 -5.74 -16.26 3.12
C ALA A 191 -4.25 -16.59 2.97
N ILE A 192 -3.61 -16.02 1.96
CA ILE A 192 -2.15 -16.06 1.81
C ILE A 192 -1.62 -14.71 2.24
N LEU A 193 -0.84 -14.70 3.32
CA LEU A 193 -0.17 -13.51 3.82
C LEU A 193 1.14 -13.31 3.06
N PRO A 194 1.46 -12.07 2.65
CA PRO A 194 2.77 -11.78 2.09
C PRO A 194 3.86 -12.03 3.15
N PRO A 195 5.05 -12.50 2.74
CA PRO A 195 6.17 -12.63 3.65
C PRO A 195 6.62 -11.25 4.15
N GLU A 196 7.31 -11.24 5.29
CA GLU A 196 7.99 -10.03 5.75
C GLU A 196 9.04 -9.58 4.73
N LEU A 197 9.07 -8.27 4.46
CA LEU A 197 10.01 -7.68 3.52
C LEU A 197 11.31 -7.27 4.24
N PRO A 198 12.48 -7.49 3.61
CA PRO A 198 13.75 -7.06 4.20
C PRO A 198 13.83 -5.52 4.25
N THR A 199 14.63 -5.00 5.19
CA THR A 199 14.90 -3.55 5.27
C THR A 199 15.84 -3.15 4.13
N LEU A 200 15.45 -2.17 3.31
CA LEU A 200 16.29 -1.69 2.21
C LEU A 200 17.14 -0.46 2.60
N ARG A 201 16.65 0.34 3.56
CA ARG A 201 17.35 1.50 4.13
C ARG A 201 17.31 1.48 5.65
N LYS A 202 18.41 1.93 6.28
CA LYS A 202 18.41 2.14 7.73
C LYS A 202 17.54 3.35 8.14
N PRO A 203 16.71 3.22 9.19
CA PRO A 203 15.86 4.30 9.70
C PRO A 203 16.62 5.52 10.23
N ASP A 204 17.88 5.34 10.62
CA ASP A 204 18.72 6.31 11.33
C ASP A 204 19.51 7.28 10.43
N GLY A 205 19.39 7.13 9.11
CA GLY A 205 20.03 8.04 8.17
C GLY A 205 19.18 9.30 7.99
N SER A 206 19.71 10.45 8.41
CA SER A 206 19.29 11.79 7.93
C SER A 206 18.96 11.70 6.43
N PRO A 207 17.92 12.40 5.92
CA PRO A 207 17.56 12.32 4.52
C PRO A 207 18.80 12.42 3.61
N ASP A 208 19.14 11.38 2.85
CA ASP A 208 20.31 11.42 1.96
C ASP A 208 19.96 12.27 0.73
N LEU A 209 20.34 13.55 0.78
CA LEU A 209 20.00 14.52 -0.24
C LEU A 209 20.94 14.48 -1.45
N SER A 210 21.93 13.59 -1.45
CA SER A 210 22.98 13.57 -2.46
C SER A 210 22.42 13.46 -3.88
N GLN A 211 21.40 12.62 -4.09
CA GLN A 211 20.74 12.48 -5.39
C GLN A 211 19.87 13.68 -5.75
N GLU A 212 19.07 14.20 -4.82
CA GLU A 212 18.18 15.35 -5.03
C GLU A 212 18.98 16.63 -5.37
N LEU A 213 20.11 16.82 -4.69
CA LEU A 213 21.04 17.92 -4.95
C LEU A 213 21.66 17.80 -6.34
N ARG A 214 22.16 16.61 -6.73
CA ARG A 214 22.72 16.37 -8.08
C ARG A 214 21.72 16.72 -9.18
N PHE A 215 20.49 16.22 -9.07
CA PHE A 215 19.43 16.52 -10.03
C PHE A 215 19.15 18.03 -10.15
N THR A 216 19.10 18.73 -9.01
CA THR A 216 18.88 20.19 -8.99
C THR A 216 20.05 20.95 -9.63
N PHE A 217 21.29 20.51 -9.43
CA PHE A 217 22.48 21.11 -10.05
C PHE A 217 22.47 20.91 -11.57
N ASP A 218 22.10 19.74 -12.06
CA ASP A 218 22.04 19.44 -13.49
C ASP A 218 21.00 20.31 -14.22
N ILE A 219 19.79 20.44 -13.64
CA ILE A 219 18.74 21.35 -14.20
C ILE A 219 19.21 22.81 -14.22
N LYS A 220 19.90 23.28 -13.18
CA LYS A 220 20.41 24.67 -13.14
C LYS A 220 21.52 24.90 -14.18
N LYS A 221 22.28 23.86 -14.54
CA LYS A 221 23.33 23.91 -15.56
C LYS A 221 22.71 23.98 -16.96
N GLU A 222 21.66 23.21 -17.22
CA GLU A 222 20.90 23.27 -18.47
C GLU A 222 20.20 24.61 -18.70
N LYS A 223 19.70 25.27 -17.65
CA LYS A 223 19.07 26.60 -17.75
C LYS A 223 20.05 27.77 -17.90
N LYS A 224 21.35 27.53 -17.75
CA LYS A 224 22.42 28.54 -17.91
C LYS A 224 23.15 28.44 -19.26
N MET A 225 22.74 27.50 -20.11
CA MET A 225 23.16 27.38 -21.52
C MET A 225 22.04 27.87 -22.42
#